data_AF-A0A5A9VYX9-F1
#
_entry.id   AF-A0A5A9VYX9-F1
#
_cell.length_a   1.000
_cell.length_b   1.000
_cell.length_c   1.000
_cell.angle_alpha   90.00
_cell.angle_beta   90.00
_cell.angle_gamma   90.00
#
_symmetry.space_group_name_H-M   'P 1'
#
loop_
_entity.id
_entity.type
_entity.pdbx_description
1 polymer ?
#
loop_
_entity_poly.entity_id
_entity_poly.type
_entity_poly.pdbx_seq_one_letter_code
_entity_poly.pdbx_strand_id
1 'polypeptide(L)'
;MPVLSKKRTLWILVLLSVALIVWLLAPSWLQGFNQNRQEEAQAQREAGLLAGQTSDQQGCLDQALRAFDLCPDSNFVCTVAQGTFLKACWEMAAPSEGFCEGVPEFTEKPTEDAKEWARYTCWEKNIRGEGCRLLLRQQQQLCSASALPNS
;
A
#
# COMPACT_ATOMS: atom_id res chain seq x y z
N MET A 1 -8.71 34.37 -36.43
CA MET A 1 -9.31 33.50 -35.40
C MET A 1 -9.82 32.25 -36.10
N PRO A 2 -9.32 31.04 -35.79
CA PRO A 2 -9.73 29.83 -36.51
C PRO A 2 -11.20 29.53 -36.18
N VAL A 3 -12.04 29.45 -37.22
CA VAL A 3 -13.45 29.08 -37.09
C VAL A 3 -13.50 27.58 -36.76
N LEU A 4 -13.84 27.24 -35.51
CA LEU A 4 -14.07 25.86 -35.10
C LEU A 4 -15.18 25.25 -35.98
N SER A 5 -14.92 24.08 -36.55
CA SER A 5 -15.94 23.38 -37.34
C SER A 5 -17.14 23.03 -36.45
N LYS A 6 -18.36 23.09 -36.99
CA LYS A 6 -19.60 22.80 -36.25
C LYS A 6 -19.54 21.48 -35.47
N LYS A 7 -18.85 20.47 -36.03
CA LYS A 7 -18.61 19.17 -35.38
C LYS A 7 -17.71 19.29 -34.14
N ARG A 8 -16.63 20.08 -34.21
CA ARG A 8 -15.75 20.35 -33.05
C ARG A 8 -16.49 21.10 -31.95
N THR A 9 -17.29 22.12 -32.31
CA THR A 9 -18.10 22.84 -31.33
C THR A 9 -19.09 21.92 -30.62
N LEU A 10 -19.72 21.00 -31.35
CA LEU A 10 -20.66 20.04 -30.78
C LEU A 10 -19.98 19.06 -29.81
N TRP A 11 -18.80 18.54 -30.15
CA TRP A 11 -18.00 17.70 -29.25
C TRP A 11 -17.56 18.43 -27.98
N ILE A 12 -17.16 19.70 -28.09
CA ILE A 12 -16.79 20.51 -26.93
C ILE A 12 -18.00 20.69 -26.00
N LEU A 13 -19.19 20.97 -26.56
CA LEU A 13 -20.41 21.09 -25.76
C LEU A 13 -20.80 19.78 -25.07
N VAL A 14 -20.62 18.65 -25.74
CA VAL A 14 -20.85 17.31 -25.15
C VAL A 14 -19.86 17.05 -24.01
N LEU A 15 -18.57 17.33 -24.20
CA LEU A 15 -17.58 17.16 -23.13
C LEU A 15 -17.83 18.07 -21.93
N LEU A 16 -18.22 19.32 -22.17
CA LEU A 16 -18.56 20.27 -21.12
C LEU A 16 -19.80 19.86 -20.33
N SER A 17 -20.83 19.34 -21.01
CA SER A 17 -22.04 18.85 -20.35
C SER A 17 -21.78 17.60 -19.53
N VAL A 18 -20.98 16.65 -20.03
CA VAL A 18 -20.54 15.49 -19.25
C VAL A 18 -19.72 15.91 -18.03
N ALA A 19 -18.76 16.82 -18.19
CA ALA A 19 -17.94 17.32 -17.09
C ALA A 19 -18.80 18.01 -16.01
N LEU A 20 -19.79 18.80 -16.42
CA LEU A 20 -20.73 19.46 -15.49
C LEU A 20 -21.58 18.43 -14.72
N ILE A 21 -22.08 17.39 -15.39
CA ILE A 21 -22.85 16.32 -14.75
C ILE A 21 -21.99 15.58 -13.71
N VAL A 22 -20.75 15.21 -14.08
CA VAL A 22 -19.81 14.55 -13.16
C VAL A 22 -19.53 15.45 -11.96
N TRP A 23 -19.31 16.75 -12.17
CA TRP A 23 -19.04 17.70 -11.09
C TRP A 23 -20.23 17.84 -10.12
N LEU A 24 -21.46 17.87 -10.63
CA LEU A 24 -22.67 17.96 -9.80
C LEU A 24 -22.96 16.69 -8.99
N LEU A 25 -22.61 15.51 -9.54
CA LEU A 25 -22.77 14.22 -8.86
C LEU A 25 -21.55 13.83 -8.01
N ALA A 26 -20.45 14.56 -8.13
CA ALA A 26 -19.20 14.27 -7.44
C ALA A 26 -19.26 14.31 -5.91
N PRO A 27 -20.06 15.16 -5.23
CA PRO A 27 -19.99 15.23 -3.77
C PRO A 27 -20.52 13.97 -3.06
N SER A 28 -21.59 13.37 -3.58
CA SER A 28 -22.30 12.28 -2.91
C SER A 28 -21.56 10.94 -2.99
N TRP A 29 -21.10 10.54 -4.18
CA TRP A 29 -20.34 9.29 -4.33
C TRP A 29 -18.94 9.37 -3.70
N LEU A 30 -18.34 10.56 -3.62
CA LEU A 30 -16.96 10.77 -3.20
C LEU A 30 -16.85 10.83 -1.68
N GLN A 31 -17.86 11.39 -0.99
CA GLN A 31 -17.97 11.26 0.47
C GLN A 31 -18.15 9.81 0.89
N GLY A 32 -19.09 9.07 0.28
CA GLY A 32 -19.29 7.65 0.60
C GLY A 32 -18.06 6.79 0.31
N PHE A 33 -17.40 7.02 -0.83
CA PHE A 33 -16.14 6.36 -1.16
C PHE A 33 -15.04 6.66 -0.13
N ASN A 34 -14.88 7.92 0.26
CA ASN A 34 -13.87 8.31 1.25
C ASN A 34 -14.15 7.72 2.63
N GLN A 35 -15.42 7.69 3.07
CA GLN A 35 -15.82 7.10 4.34
C GLN A 35 -15.52 5.60 4.35
N ASN A 36 -15.97 4.85 3.34
CA ASN A 36 -15.68 3.41 3.26
C ASN A 36 -14.18 3.12 3.28
N ARG A 37 -13.37 3.90 2.56
CA ARG A 37 -11.91 3.73 2.53
C ARG A 37 -11.25 4.05 3.88
N GLN A 38 -11.78 5.02 4.62
CA GLN A 38 -11.32 5.32 5.98
C GLN A 38 -11.69 4.19 6.96
N GLU A 39 -12.92 3.69 6.89
CA GLU A 39 -13.38 2.57 7.72
C GLU A 39 -12.57 1.29 7.44
N GLU A 40 -12.34 0.95 6.17
CA GLU A 40 -11.49 -0.18 5.78
C GLU A 40 -10.06 -0.02 6.31
N ALA A 41 -9.46 1.18 6.15
CA ALA A 41 -8.11 1.44 6.67
C ALA A 41 -8.06 1.34 8.20
N GLN A 42 -9.09 1.83 8.89
CA GLN A 42 -9.20 1.73 10.33
C GLN A 42 -9.34 0.27 10.79
N ALA A 43 -10.18 -0.52 10.12
CA ALA A 43 -10.32 -1.95 10.41
C ALA A 43 -8.99 -2.71 10.24
N GLN A 44 -8.22 -2.43 9.17
CA GLN A 44 -6.91 -3.03 8.98
C GLN A 44 -5.89 -2.59 10.04
N ARG A 45 -5.94 -1.31 10.45
CA ARG A 45 -5.09 -0.80 11.54
C ARG A 45 -5.42 -1.49 12.87
N GLU A 46 -6.69 -1.58 13.24
CA GLU A 46 -7.13 -2.24 14.48
C GLU A 46 -6.76 -3.73 14.46
N ALA A 47 -6.96 -4.43 13.34
CA ALA A 47 -6.52 -5.80 13.17
C ALA A 47 -5.00 -5.96 13.34
N GLY A 48 -4.21 -5.03 12.79
CA GLY A 48 -2.76 -5.00 12.96
C GLY A 48 -2.36 -4.83 14.43
N LEU A 49 -2.90 -3.81 15.11
CA LEU A 49 -2.63 -3.56 16.53
C LEU A 49 -2.95 -4.77 17.41
N LEU A 50 -4.05 -5.47 17.13
CA LEU A 50 -4.43 -6.70 17.85
C LEU A 50 -3.45 -7.85 17.56
N ALA A 51 -3.08 -8.06 16.30
CA ALA A 51 -2.12 -9.10 15.92
C ALA A 51 -0.75 -8.88 16.57
N GLY A 52 -0.29 -7.63 16.62
CA GLY A 52 1.00 -7.26 17.22
C GLY A 52 1.09 -7.58 18.72
N GLN A 53 -0.01 -7.49 19.48
CA GLN A 53 -0.01 -7.83 20.91
C GLN A 53 0.37 -9.28 21.21
N THR A 54 0.21 -10.17 20.23
CA THR A 54 0.46 -11.61 20.36
C THR A 54 1.51 -12.14 19.38
N SER A 55 2.18 -11.26 18.65
CA SER A 55 3.12 -11.60 17.59
C SER A 55 4.44 -10.84 17.77
N ASP A 56 5.47 -11.31 17.09
CA ASP A 56 6.71 -10.59 16.90
C ASP A 56 6.76 -9.95 15.50
N GLN A 57 7.81 -9.19 15.21
CA GLN A 57 7.99 -8.47 13.95
C GLN A 57 7.92 -9.39 12.71
N GLN A 58 8.56 -10.56 12.80
CA GLN A 58 8.56 -11.57 11.74
C GLN A 58 7.16 -12.16 11.55
N GLY A 59 6.46 -12.50 12.63
CA GLY A 59 5.09 -12.99 12.58
C GLY A 59 4.12 -11.96 11.97
N CYS A 60 4.30 -10.66 12.24
CA CYS A 60 3.53 -9.60 11.59
C CYS A 60 3.77 -9.57 10.08
N LEU A 61 5.04 -9.65 9.65
CA LEU A 61 5.42 -9.66 8.24
C LEU A 61 4.84 -10.88 7.51
N ASP A 62 4.98 -12.06 8.09
CA ASP A 62 4.47 -13.30 7.49
C ASP A 62 2.95 -13.32 7.40
N GLN A 63 2.24 -12.77 8.40
CA GLN A 63 0.78 -12.61 8.35
C GLN A 63 0.36 -11.67 7.22
N ALA A 64 0.99 -10.49 7.10
CA ALA A 64 0.67 -9.52 6.05
C ALA A 64 0.95 -10.09 4.64
N LEU A 65 2.09 -10.76 4.48
CA LEU A 65 2.48 -11.39 3.21
C LEU A 65 1.53 -12.53 2.83
N ARG A 66 1.15 -13.39 3.78
CA ARG A 66 0.17 -14.46 3.55
C ARG A 66 -1.21 -13.92 3.21
N ALA A 67 -1.67 -12.90 3.94
CA ALA A 67 -2.95 -12.27 3.69
C ALA A 67 -2.97 -11.55 2.33
N PHE A 68 -1.85 -10.97 1.90
CA PHE A 68 -1.70 -10.40 0.57
C PHE A 68 -1.81 -11.48 -0.53
N ASP A 69 -1.13 -12.62 -0.38
CA ASP A 69 -1.15 -13.70 -1.37
C ASP A 69 -2.53 -14.34 -1.53
N LEU A 70 -3.30 -14.41 -0.43
CA LEU A 70 -4.67 -14.95 -0.41
C LEU A 70 -5.75 -13.92 -0.76
N CYS A 71 -5.38 -12.66 -0.98
CA CYS A 71 -6.33 -11.59 -1.18
C CYS A 71 -7.03 -11.69 -2.56
N PRO A 72 -8.37 -11.76 -2.61
CA PRO A 72 -9.11 -11.91 -3.86
C PRO A 72 -9.27 -10.61 -4.65
N ASP A 73 -8.98 -9.46 -4.04
CA ASP A 73 -9.14 -8.14 -4.65
C ASP A 73 -7.99 -7.80 -5.61
N SER A 74 -8.06 -6.61 -6.20
CA SER A 74 -6.95 -6.10 -7.01
C SER A 74 -5.65 -6.04 -6.19
N ASN A 75 -4.51 -6.36 -6.83
CA ASN A 75 -3.19 -6.34 -6.21
C ASN A 75 -2.91 -5.03 -5.44
N PHE A 76 -3.37 -3.90 -5.97
CA PHE A 76 -3.26 -2.60 -5.32
C PHE A 76 -4.03 -2.50 -4.01
N VAL A 77 -5.32 -2.87 -4.00
CA VAL A 77 -6.17 -2.81 -2.79
C VAL A 77 -5.59 -3.70 -1.70
N CYS A 78 -5.20 -4.92 -2.07
CA CYS A 78 -4.56 -5.86 -1.16
C CYS A 78 -3.25 -5.31 -0.58
N THR A 79 -2.40 -4.71 -1.42
CA THR A 79 -1.13 -4.12 -0.96
C THR A 79 -1.35 -2.99 0.04
N VAL A 80 -2.32 -2.10 -0.22
CA VAL A 80 -2.62 -0.99 0.69
C VAL A 80 -3.16 -1.51 2.01
N ALA A 81 -4.14 -2.42 1.97
CA ALA A 81 -4.73 -3.01 3.18
C ALA A 81 -3.68 -3.71 4.05
N GLN A 82 -2.88 -4.59 3.44
CA GLN A 82 -1.85 -5.34 4.17
C GLN A 82 -0.69 -4.46 4.62
N GLY A 83 -0.40 -3.37 3.91
CA GLY A 83 0.55 -2.36 4.37
C GLY A 83 0.07 -1.60 5.61
N THR A 84 -1.20 -1.22 5.65
CA THR A 84 -1.80 -0.59 6.84
C THR A 84 -1.81 -1.53 8.04
N PHE A 85 -2.22 -2.79 7.83
CA PHE A 85 -2.14 -3.85 8.84
C PHE A 85 -0.71 -4.02 9.36
N LEU A 86 0.26 -4.21 8.46
CA LEU A 86 1.64 -4.53 8.82
C LEU A 86 2.28 -3.44 9.67
N LYS A 87 2.15 -2.18 9.25
CA LYS A 87 2.65 -1.04 10.00
C LYS A 87 2.07 -0.98 11.42
N ALA A 88 0.76 -1.19 11.55
CA ALA A 88 0.08 -1.18 12.84
C ALA A 88 0.47 -2.38 13.72
N CYS A 89 0.71 -3.55 13.12
CA CYS A 89 1.18 -4.74 13.82
C CYS A 89 2.54 -4.50 14.48
N TRP A 90 3.49 -3.91 13.75
CA TRP A 90 4.80 -3.57 14.30
C TRP A 90 4.78 -2.49 15.39
N GLU A 91 3.71 -1.70 15.55
CA GLU A 91 3.57 -0.76 16.67
C GLU A 91 3.45 -1.49 18.02
N MET A 92 2.93 -2.73 18.03
CA MET A 92 2.68 -3.50 19.24
C MET A 92 3.52 -4.79 19.33
N ALA A 93 4.15 -5.21 18.23
CA ALA A 93 4.87 -6.46 18.14
C ALA A 93 6.15 -6.51 18.99
N ALA A 94 6.46 -7.69 19.53
CA ALA A 94 7.76 -7.95 20.11
C ALA A 94 8.88 -7.91 19.03
N PRO A 95 10.11 -7.49 19.36
CA PRO A 95 11.24 -7.62 18.45
C PRO A 95 11.49 -9.08 18.08
N SER A 96 11.80 -9.34 16.80
CA SER A 96 12.26 -10.66 16.36
C SER A 96 13.79 -10.68 16.27
N GLU A 97 14.41 -11.74 16.76
CA GLU A 97 15.85 -11.96 16.59
C GLU A 97 16.19 -12.05 15.09
N GLY A 98 17.25 -11.35 14.66
CA GLY A 98 17.69 -11.36 13.27
C GLY A 98 16.76 -10.70 12.26
N PHE A 99 15.68 -10.02 12.68
CA PHE A 99 14.65 -9.49 11.77
C PHE A 99 15.18 -8.56 10.65
N CYS A 100 16.25 -7.82 10.97
CA CYS A 100 16.88 -6.87 10.06
C CYS A 100 18.21 -7.37 9.48
N GLU A 101 18.61 -8.60 9.78
CA GLU A 101 19.83 -9.17 9.22
C GLU A 101 19.67 -9.41 7.72
N GLY A 102 20.63 -8.88 6.93
CA GLY A 102 20.60 -8.98 5.47
C GLY A 102 19.52 -8.12 4.79
N VAL A 103 18.77 -7.30 5.53
CA VAL A 103 17.82 -6.34 4.95
C VAL A 103 18.60 -5.12 4.42
N PRO A 104 18.55 -4.81 3.11
CA PRO A 104 19.26 -3.66 2.56
C PRO A 104 18.69 -2.35 3.10
N GLU A 105 19.55 -1.35 3.26
CA GLU A 105 19.17 -0.01 3.73
C GLU A 105 18.05 0.61 2.90
N PHE A 106 17.14 1.32 3.57
CA PHE A 106 16.08 2.05 2.91
C PHE A 106 16.63 3.33 2.27
N THR A 107 16.49 3.42 0.94
CA THR A 107 16.72 4.64 0.17
C THR A 107 15.45 5.04 -0.58
N GLU A 108 15.24 6.34 -0.80
CA GLU A 108 14.08 6.87 -1.53
C GLU A 108 13.95 6.23 -2.92
N LYS A 109 15.07 6.14 -3.64
CA LYS A 109 15.21 5.35 -4.86
C LYS A 109 15.86 4.00 -4.52
N PRO A 110 15.15 2.86 -4.65
CA PRO A 110 15.72 1.56 -4.38
C PRO A 110 16.98 1.31 -5.24
N THR A 111 18.06 0.85 -4.59
CA THR A 111 19.25 0.34 -5.26
C THR A 111 18.93 -0.96 -6.01
N GLU A 112 19.82 -1.41 -6.90
CA GLU A 112 19.63 -2.69 -7.58
C GLU A 112 19.65 -3.86 -6.58
N ASP A 113 20.58 -3.85 -5.63
CA ASP A 113 20.66 -4.86 -4.55
C ASP A 113 19.35 -4.93 -3.75
N ALA A 114 18.74 -3.79 -3.41
CA ALA A 114 17.46 -3.76 -2.71
C ALA A 114 16.31 -4.34 -3.54
N LYS A 115 16.30 -4.11 -4.86
CA LYS A 115 15.31 -4.69 -5.77
C LYS A 115 15.50 -6.19 -5.93
N GLU A 116 16.75 -6.65 -6.05
CA GLU A 116 17.08 -8.08 -6.14
C GLU A 116 16.71 -8.81 -4.86
N TRP A 117 17.09 -8.28 -3.70
CA TRP A 117 16.68 -8.81 -2.41
C TRP A 117 15.15 -8.95 -2.31
N ALA A 118 14.39 -7.88 -2.58
CA ALA A 118 12.94 -7.94 -2.51
C ALA A 118 12.35 -8.94 -3.52
N ARG A 119 12.93 -9.05 -4.72
CA ARG A 119 12.52 -10.03 -5.74
C ARG A 119 12.73 -11.46 -5.27
N TYR A 120 13.92 -11.80 -4.79
CA TYR A 120 14.27 -13.16 -4.38
C TYR A 120 13.55 -13.56 -3.10
N THR A 121 13.42 -12.66 -2.12
CA THR A 121 12.64 -12.92 -0.90
C THR A 121 11.18 -13.24 -1.21
N CYS A 122 10.55 -12.49 -2.13
CA CYS A 122 9.19 -12.80 -2.59
C CYS A 122 9.11 -14.14 -3.35
N TRP A 123 10.12 -14.44 -4.18
CA TRP A 123 10.21 -15.69 -4.93
C TRP A 123 10.32 -16.90 -4.00
N GLU A 124 11.20 -16.85 -3.01
CA GLU A 124 11.43 -17.93 -2.03
C GLU A 124 10.18 -18.22 -1.19
N LYS A 125 9.41 -17.17 -0.87
CA LYS A 125 8.11 -17.31 -0.19
C LYS A 125 6.97 -17.75 -1.12
N ASN A 126 7.24 -17.92 -2.42
CA ASN A 126 6.24 -18.24 -3.46
C ASN A 126 5.10 -17.19 -3.56
N ILE A 127 5.38 -15.93 -3.22
CA ILE A 127 4.40 -14.85 -3.25
C ILE A 127 4.64 -14.02 -4.52
N ARG A 128 3.60 -13.95 -5.37
CA ARG A 128 3.69 -13.29 -6.66
C ARG A 128 3.12 -11.88 -6.60
N GLY A 129 3.65 -11.00 -7.45
CA GLY A 129 3.15 -9.64 -7.63
C GLY A 129 3.95 -8.56 -6.91
N GLU A 130 3.76 -7.32 -7.35
CA GLU A 130 4.51 -6.16 -6.86
C GLU A 130 4.20 -5.82 -5.40
N GLY A 131 3.01 -6.19 -4.90
CA GLY A 131 2.63 -5.93 -3.51
C GLY A 131 3.55 -6.58 -2.48
N CYS A 132 4.07 -7.78 -2.73
CA CYS A 132 5.06 -8.40 -1.85
C CYS A 132 6.31 -7.53 -1.71
N ARG A 133 6.84 -7.00 -2.81
CA ARG A 133 8.03 -6.12 -2.79
C ARG A 133 7.74 -4.80 -2.06
N LEU A 134 6.52 -4.29 -2.18
CA LEU A 134 6.08 -3.09 -1.47
C LEU A 134 5.94 -3.32 0.04
N LEU A 135 5.50 -4.51 0.48
CA LEU A 135 5.48 -4.89 1.90
C LEU A 135 6.90 -5.07 2.44
N LEU A 136 7.80 -5.73 1.71
CA LEU A 136 9.21 -5.84 2.07
C LEU A 136 9.91 -4.48 2.14
N ARG A 137 9.49 -3.51 1.32
CA ARG A 137 9.99 -2.13 1.42
C ARG A 137 9.64 -1.47 2.76
N GLN A 138 8.54 -1.84 3.40
CA GLN A 138 8.22 -1.37 4.75
C GLN A 138 9.13 -2.01 5.80
N GLN A 139 9.55 -3.27 5.61
CA GLN A 139 10.57 -3.90 6.46
C GLN A 139 11.89 -3.12 6.37
N GLN A 140 12.32 -2.73 5.16
CA GLN A 140 13.51 -1.88 5.00
C GLN A 140 13.38 -0.57 5.79
N GLN A 141 12.21 0.08 5.73
CA GLN A 141 11.95 1.32 6.47
C GLN A 141 12.05 1.11 7.98
N LEU A 142 11.41 0.07 8.51
CA LEU A 142 11.46 -0.24 9.93
C LEU A 142 12.90 -0.50 10.38
N CYS A 143 13.63 -1.34 9.65
CA CYS A 143 15.01 -1.70 9.96
C CYS A 143 15.97 -0.50 9.88
N SER A 144 15.79 0.39 8.91
CA SER A 144 16.62 1.58 8.77
C SER A 144 16.30 2.63 9.83
N ALA A 145 15.04 2.76 10.23
CA ALA A 145 14.63 3.66 11.32
C ALA A 145 15.18 3.20 12.67
N SER A 146 15.20 1.89 12.94
CA SER A 146 15.80 1.32 14.16
C SER A 146 17.33 1.38 14.18
N ALA A 147 17.98 1.54 13.02
CA ALA A 147 19.44 1.65 12.91
C ALA A 147 19.98 3.06 13.19
N LEU A 148 19.12 4.07 13.27
CA LEU A 148 19.52 5.45 13.60
C LEU A 148 19.48 5.68 15.12
N PRO A 149 20.62 5.95 15.78
CA PRO A 149 20.62 6.35 17.17
C PRO A 149 20.13 7.81 17.29
N ASN A 150 18.95 7.99 17.89
CA ASN A 150 18.28 9.26 18.22
C ASN A 150 17.63 10.03 17.05
N SER A 151 16.31 9.93 16.98
CA SER A 151 15.42 11.06 16.67
C SER A 151 14.27 11.07 17.67
#